data_AF-A0A1T4W5R7-F1
#
_entry.id   AF-A0A1T4W5R7-F1
#
_cell.length_a   1.000
_cell.length_b   1.000
_cell.length_c   1.000
_cell.angle_alpha   90.00
_cell.angle_beta   90.00
_cell.angle_gamma   90.00
#
_symmetry.space_group_name_H-M   'P 1'
#
loop_
_entity.id
_entity.type
_entity.pdbx_description
1 polymer ?
#
loop_
_entity_poly.entity_id
_entity_poly.type
_entity_poly.pdbx_seq_one_letter_code
_entity_poly.pdbx_strand_id
1 'polypeptide(L)' 'MERILIGLPDVTIKKIVSVQPAVIEVEYTGQPACPHCQSRALRLKDSFWRFIRNVPFRGR' A
#
# COMPACT_ATOMS: atom_id res chain seq x y z
N MET A 1 6.36 -10.46 -14.29
CA MET A 1 5.02 -10.71 -13.72
C MET A 1 4.86 -9.73 -12.57
N GLU A 2 4.06 -8.68 -12.77
CA GLU A 2 3.83 -7.64 -11.76
C GLU A 2 2.99 -8.23 -10.62
N ARG A 3 3.49 -8.12 -9.39
CA ARG A 3 2.82 -8.63 -8.19
C ARG A 3 1.92 -7.53 -7.65
N ILE A 4 0.70 -7.45 -8.17
CA ILE A 4 -0.31 -6.48 -7.78
C ILE A 4 -0.87 -6.87 -6.40
N LEU A 5 -0.94 -5.92 -5.48
CA LEU A 5 -1.71 -6.07 -4.25
C LEU A 5 -3.19 -5.83 -4.54
N ILE A 6 -4.01 -6.86 -4.31
CA ILE A 6 -5.46 -6.76 -4.52
C ILE A 6 -6.02 -5.61 -3.66
N GLY A 7 -6.70 -4.66 -4.31
CA GLY A 7 -7.27 -3.48 -3.65
C GLY A 7 -6.30 -2.30 -3.45
N LEU A 8 -5.05 -2.40 -3.91
CA LEU A 8 -4.05 -1.33 -3.86
C LEU A 8 -3.37 -1.17 -5.24
N PRO A 9 -4.05 -0.59 -6.23
CA PRO A 9 -3.57 -0.52 -7.61
C PRO A 9 -2.30 0.32 -7.78
N ASP A 10 -2.10 1.33 -6.92
CA ASP A 10 -0.98 2.26 -6.96
C ASP A 10 0.22 1.79 -6.11
N VAL A 11 0.28 0.50 -5.80
CA VAL A 11 1.31 -0.06 -4.92
C VAL A 11 1.95 -1.28 -5.58
N THR A 12 3.28 -1.25 -5.68
CA THR A 12 4.09 -2.34 -6.21
C THR A 12 4.86 -3.03 -5.09
N ILE A 13 4.86 -4.36 -5.06
CA ILE A 13 5.69 -5.13 -4.11
C ILE A 13 7.15 -5.08 -4.55
N LYS A 14 8.01 -4.48 -3.71
CA LYS A 14 9.47 -4.49 -3.89
C LYS A 14 10.08 -5.79 -3.41
N LYS A 15 9.66 -6.27 -2.23
CA LYS A 15 10.25 -7.43 -1.58
C LYS A 15 9.25 -8.14 -0.67
N ILE A 16 9.30 -9.47 -0.66
CA ILE A 16 8.65 -10.28 0.36
C ILE A 16 9.67 -10.53 1.45
N VAL A 17 9.45 -9.98 2.65
CA VAL A 17 10.35 -10.10 3.81
C VAL A 17 10.03 -11.35 4.60
N SER A 18 8.74 -11.69 4.74
CA SER A 18 8.27 -12.93 5.35
C SER A 18 6.92 -13.33 4.77
N VAL A 19 6.65 -14.64 4.73
CA VAL A 19 5.36 -15.19 4.27
C VAL A 19 4.41 -15.43 5.44
N GLN A 20 4.94 -15.79 6.61
CA GLN A 20 4.13 -16.10 7.79
C GLN A 20 4.85 -15.65 9.08
N PRO A 21 4.46 -14.51 9.68
CA PRO A 21 3.43 -13.58 9.21
C PRO A 21 3.83 -12.89 7.90
N ALA A 22 2.85 -12.51 7.08
CA ALA A 22 3.12 -11.82 5.82
C ALA A 22 3.71 -10.43 6.09
N VAL A 23 4.93 -10.20 5.60
CA VAL A 23 5.63 -8.91 5.68
C VAL A 23 6.15 -8.59 4.29
N ILE A 24 5.68 -7.48 3.74
CA ILE A 24 6.02 -7.04 2.38
C ILE A 24 6.52 -5.60 2.41
N GLU A 25 7.62 -5.38 1.70
CA GLU A 25 8.10 -4.05 1.37
C GLU A 25 7.44 -3.62 0.06
N VAL A 26 6.89 -2.41 0.06
CA VAL A 26 6.12 -1.89 -1.05
C VAL A 26 6.57 -0.49 -1.42
N GLU A 27 6.35 -0.12 -2.67
CA GLU A 27 6.51 1.23 -3.17
C GLU A 27 5.18 1.74 -3.70
N TYR A 28 4.85 2.98 -3.33
CA TYR A 28 3.71 3.68 -3.90
C TYR A 28 4.13 4.30 -5.24
N THR A 29 3.45 3.92 -6.31
CA THR A 29 3.71 4.37 -7.70
C THR A 29 2.64 5.32 -8.21
N GLY A 30 1.56 5.52 -7.46
CA GLY A 30 0.50 6.45 -7.82
C GLY A 30 0.92 7.92 -7.73
N GLN A 31 0.06 8.80 -8.25
CA GLN A 31 0.28 10.22 -8.16
C GLN A 31 -0.17 10.74 -6.79
N PRO A 32 0.73 11.25 -5.93
CA PRO A 32 0.34 11.71 -4.61
C PRO A 32 -0.55 12.95 -4.73
N ALA A 33 -1.79 12.83 -4.26
CA ALA A 33 -2.80 13.89 -4.24
C ALA A 33 -3.60 13.85 -2.94
N CYS A 34 -3.99 15.02 -2.43
CA CYS A 34 -4.85 15.10 -1.26
C CYS A 34 -6.22 14.48 -1.59
N PRO A 35 -6.74 13.50 -0.81
CA PRO A 35 -8.05 12.90 -1.08
C PRO A 35 -9.21 13.90 -0.90
N HIS A 36 -9.00 15.02 -0.20
CA HIS A 36 -10.03 16.03 0.04
C HIS A 36 -10.09 17.10 -1.06
N CYS A 37 -8.93 17.59 -1.52
CA CYS A 37 -8.86 18.75 -2.43
C CYS A 37 -8.02 18.51 -3.69
N GLN A 38 -7.52 17.29 -3.90
CA GLN A 38 -6.66 16.89 -5.02
C GLN A 38 -5.35 17.70 -5.16
N SER A 39 -5.02 18.53 -4.17
CA SER A 39 -3.77 19.29 -4.15
C SER A 39 -2.57 18.36 -4.24
N ARG A 40 -1.60 18.75 -5.09
CA ARG A 40 -0.30 18.10 -5.26
C ARG A 40 0.79 18.73 -4.38
N ALA A 41 0.48 19.81 -3.66
CA ALA A 41 1.37 20.46 -2.70
C ALA A 41 1.41 19.65 -1.40
N LEU A 42 1.93 18.42 -1.47
CA LEU A 42 2.02 17.49 -0.35
C LEU A 42 3.46 17.35 0.11
N ARG A 43 3.65 17.10 1.40
CA ARG A 43 4.93 16.59 1.90
C ARG A 43 4.94 15.07 1.72
N LEU A 44 5.96 14.54 1.08
CA LEU A 44 6.20 13.11 1.10
C LEU A 44 6.51 12.71 2.55
N LYS A 45 5.77 11.74 3.08
CA LYS A 45 6.16 11.11 4.35
C LYS A 45 7.35 10.19 4.07
N ASP A 46 8.29 10.15 5.02
CA ASP A 46 9.36 9.15 5.02
C ASP A 46 8.78 7.73 5.05
N SER A 47 9.60 6.75 4.72
CA SER A 47 9.30 5.32 4.85
C SER A 47 8.77 4.98 6.24
N PHE A 48 7.71 4.17 6.30
CA PHE A 48 7.08 3.78 7.55
C PHE A 48 6.52 2.37 7.51
N TRP A 49 6.44 1.74 8.69
CA TRP A 49 5.80 0.45 8.87
C TRP A 49 4.30 0.62 9.12
N ARG A 50 3.47 -0.09 8.36
CA ARG A 50 2.02 -0.15 8.57
C ARG A 50 1.59 -1.58 8.87
N PHE A 51 0.94 -1.77 10.01
CA PHE A 51 0.31 -3.04 10.38
C PHE A 51 -1.15 -3.03 9.95
N ILE A 52 -1.53 -3.94 9.07
CA ILE A 52 -2.92 -4.12 8.64
C ILE A 52 -3.48 -5.30 9.42
N ARG A 53 -4.57 -5.08 10.18
CA ARG A 53 -5.31 -6.18 10.79
C ARG A 53 -6.18 -6.81 9.72
N ASN A 54 -5.99 -8.10 9.44
CA ASN A 54 -6.90 -8.84 8.56
C ASN A 54 -8.25 -8.98 9.27
N VAL A 55 -9.24 -8.21 8.81
CA VAL A 55 -10.64 -8.44 9.16
C VAL A 55 -11.21 -9.36 8.08
N PRO A 56 -11.74 -10.55 8.42
CA PRO A 56 -12.33 -11.43 7.42
C PRO A 56 -13.45 -10.69 6.70
N PHE A 57 -13.33 -10.53 5.38
CA PHE A 57 -14.41 -10.02 4.55
C PHE A 57 -15.51 -11.08 4.47
N ARG A 58 -16.57 -10.90 5.25
CA ARG A 58 -17.81 -11.66 5.07
C ARG A 58 -18.63 -10.95 4.00
N GLY A 59 -18.39 -11.29 2.73
CA GLY A 59 -19.23 -10.83 1.62
C GLY A 59 -20.69 -11.26 1.85
N ARG A 60 -21.63 -10.37 1.54
CA ARG A 60 -23.06 -10.67 1.44
C ARG A 60 -23.37 -11.18 0.04
#